data_AF-A0A0D8ZNF1-F1
#
_entry.id   AF-A0A0D8ZNF1-F1
#
_cell.length_a   1.000
_cell.length_b   1.000
_cell.length_c   1.000
_cell.angle_alpha   90.00
_cell.angle_beta   90.00
_cell.angle_gamma   90.00
#
_symmetry.space_group_name_H-M   'P 1'
#
loop_
_entity.id
_entity.type
_entity.pdbx_description
1 polymer ?
#
loop_
_entity_poly.entity_id
_entity_poly.type
_entity_poly.pdbx_seq_one_letter_code
_entity_poly.pdbx_strand_id
1 'polypeptide(L)'
;MHNLHRQKDSTAWIVQTWVAFVASVGMTTIGIVNLPVNDWVKGFMGMGLAFSVGSTLTLAKTTRDLHESTKLTARVDEAHVEKLLTNNHPLK
;
A
#
# COMPACT_ATOMS: atom_id res chain seq x y z
N MET A 1 -1.19 -28.88 -6.63
CA MET A 1 -0.26 -27.73 -6.74
C MET A 1 -1.06 -26.54 -7.24
N HIS A 2 -1.59 -25.71 -6.33
CA HIS A 2 -2.48 -24.60 -6.69
C HIS A 2 -1.63 -23.46 -7.24
N ASN A 3 -1.65 -23.26 -8.56
CA ASN A 3 -0.99 -22.14 -9.21
C ASN A 3 -1.74 -20.86 -8.85
N LEU A 4 -1.34 -20.21 -7.75
CA LEU A 4 -1.69 -18.81 -7.49
C LEU A 4 -0.98 -17.98 -8.56
N HIS A 5 -1.62 -17.85 -9.72
CA HIS A 5 -1.29 -16.83 -10.71
C HIS A 5 -1.40 -15.48 -10.00
N ARG A 6 -0.27 -14.98 -9.48
CA ARG A 6 -0.16 -13.60 -9.03
C ARG A 6 -0.30 -12.77 -10.30
N GLN A 7 -1.54 -12.35 -10.58
CA GLN A 7 -1.79 -11.39 -11.65
C GLN A 7 -0.99 -10.14 -11.30
N LYS A 8 0.08 -9.92 -12.08
CA LYS A 8 0.76 -8.63 -12.09
C LYS A 8 -0.21 -7.67 -12.77
N ASP A 9 -0.52 -6.57 -12.11
CA ASP A 9 -1.32 -5.51 -12.72
C ASP A 9 -0.72 -5.12 -14.07
N SER A 10 -1.58 -4.96 -15.08
CA SER A 10 -1.12 -4.52 -16.40
C SER A 10 -0.50 -3.12 -16.29
N THR A 11 0.51 -2.84 -17.11
CA THR A 11 1.12 -1.50 -17.22
C THR A 11 0.08 -0.41 -17.43
N ALA A 12 -0.99 -0.70 -18.19
CA ALA A 12 -2.10 0.23 -18.41
C ALA A 12 -2.83 0.59 -17.11
N TRP A 13 -3.06 -0.39 -16.24
CA TRP A 13 -3.72 -0.17 -14.95
C TRP A 13 -2.88 0.70 -14.01
N ILE A 14 -1.57 0.43 -13.96
CA ILE A 14 -0.61 1.21 -13.16
C ILE A 14 -0.62 2.68 -13.61
N VAL A 15 -0.54 2.92 -14.92
CA VAL A 15 -0.59 4.29 -15.48
C VAL A 15 -1.92 4.97 -15.14
N GLN A 16 -3.04 4.27 -15.31
CA GLN A 16 -4.37 4.80 -14.98
C GLN A 16 -4.47 5.22 -13.50
N THR A 17 -3.97 4.41 -12.58
CA THR A 17 -4.03 4.73 -11.13
C THR A 17 -3.22 5.98 -10.81
N TRP A 18 -2.02 6.13 -11.40
CA TRP A 18 -1.21 7.33 -11.25
C TRP A 18 -1.88 8.57 -11.82
N VAL A 19 -2.45 8.46 -13.02
CA VAL A 19 -3.19 9.57 -13.65
C VAL A 19 -4.38 9.99 -12.79
N ALA A 20 -5.18 9.04 -12.30
CA ALA A 20 -6.33 9.34 -11.45
C ALA A 20 -5.93 10.00 -10.12
N PHE A 21 -4.83 9.54 -9.50
CA PHE A 21 -4.32 10.13 -8.27
C PHE A 21 -3.85 11.57 -8.48
N VAL A 22 -3.04 11.83 -9.51
CA VAL A 22 -2.55 13.17 -9.83
C VAL A 22 -3.70 14.09 -10.23
N ALA A 23 -4.66 13.60 -11.02
CA ALA A 23 -5.84 14.36 -11.41
C ALA A 23 -6.69 14.75 -10.18
N SER A 24 -6.93 13.81 -9.27
CA SER A 24 -7.68 14.06 -8.02
C SER A 24 -7.01 15.15 -7.17
N VAL A 25 -5.73 14.98 -6.82
CA VAL A 25 -4.98 15.95 -6.01
C VAL A 25 -4.88 17.31 -6.72
N GLY A 26 -4.66 17.32 -8.03
CA GLY A 26 -4.59 18.52 -8.85
C GLY A 26 -5.91 19.28 -8.88
N MET A 27 -7.03 18.59 -9.16
CA MET A 27 -8.36 19.20 -9.18
C MET A 27 -8.74 19.78 -7.81
N THR A 28 -8.47 19.07 -6.72
CA THR A 28 -8.75 19.60 -5.37
C THR A 28 -7.89 20.82 -5.06
N THR A 29 -6.60 20.80 -5.40
CA THR A 29 -5.71 21.95 -5.23
C THR A 29 -6.19 23.17 -6.02
N ILE A 30 -6.58 22.98 -7.30
CA ILE A 30 -7.14 24.05 -8.13
C ILE A 30 -8.43 24.60 -7.50
N GLY A 31 -9.30 23.72 -6.97
CA GLY A 31 -10.51 24.12 -6.26
C GLY A 31 -10.23 24.98 -5.03
N ILE A 32 -9.21 24.64 -4.24
CA ILE A 32 -8.79 25.42 -3.06
C ILE A 32 -8.29 26.81 -3.48
N VAL A 33 -7.49 26.90 -4.55
CA VAL A 33 -6.94 28.18 -5.03
C VAL A 33 -8.04 29.13 -5.53
N ASN A 34 -9.03 28.60 -6.25
CA ASN A 34 -10.14 29.37 -6.82
C ASN A 34 -11.22 29.76 -5.80
N LEU A 35 -11.10 29.32 -4.54
CA LEU A 35 -12.11 29.59 -3.53
C LEU A 35 -12.09 31.08 -3.12
N PRO A 36 -13.24 31.80 -3.10
CA PRO A 36 -13.31 33.21 -2.73
C PRO A 36 -13.31 33.39 -1.20
N VAL A 37 -12.22 32.95 -0.55
CA VAL A 37 -12.04 33.01 0.91
C VAL A 37 -10.67 33.58 1.26
N ASN A 38 -10.48 33.92 2.54
CA ASN A 38 -9.19 34.38 3.07
C ASN A 38 -8.08 33.35 2.86
N ASP A 39 -6.87 33.82 2.58
CA ASP A 39 -5.71 32.97 2.31
C ASP A 39 -5.37 32.03 3.47
N TRP A 40 -5.64 32.44 4.72
CA TRP A 40 -5.48 31.58 5.89
C TRP A 40 -6.34 30.30 5.82
N VAL A 41 -7.59 30.43 5.35
CA VAL A 41 -8.51 29.30 5.20
C VAL A 41 -8.02 28.37 4.08
N LYS A 42 -7.53 28.94 2.96
CA LYS A 42 -6.91 28.16 1.88
C LYS A 42 -5.69 27.40 2.38
N GLY A 43 -4.85 28.04 3.19
CA GLY A 43 -3.70 27.41 3.84
C GLY A 43 -4.10 26.24 4.74
N PHE A 44 -5.14 26.41 5.57
CA PHE A 44 -5.67 25.33 6.39
C PHE A 44 -6.16 24.13 5.57
N MET A 45 -6.92 24.39 4.49
CA MET A 45 -7.39 23.33 3.59
C MET A 45 -6.22 22.63 2.87
N GLY A 46 -5.20 23.39 2.44
CA GLY A 46 -3.99 22.85 1.82
C GLY A 46 -3.18 21.97 2.78
N MET A 47 -3.01 22.39 4.04
CA MET A 47 -2.38 21.57 5.08
C MET A 47 -3.16 20.27 5.32
N GLY A 48 -4.49 20.35 5.42
CA GLY A 48 -5.35 19.18 5.57
C GLY A 48 -5.21 18.20 4.40
N LEU A 49 -5.27 18.70 3.16
CA LEU A 49 -5.05 17.91 1.95
C LEU A 49 -3.69 17.19 1.98
N ALA A 50 -2.61 17.94 2.23
CA ALA A 50 -1.26 17.39 2.25
C ALA A 50 -1.08 16.32 3.34
N PHE A 51 -1.61 16.58 4.54
CA PHE A 51 -1.56 15.63 5.65
C PHE A 51 -2.39 14.37 5.38
N SER A 52 -3.60 14.51 4.84
CA SER A 52 -4.45 13.36 4.46
C SER A 52 -3.80 12.49 3.39
N VAL A 53 -3.20 13.10 2.36
CA VAL A 53 -2.48 12.35 1.31
C VAL A 53 -1.25 11.65 1.90
N GLY A 54 -0.42 12.37 2.67
CA GLY A 54 0.78 11.81 3.29
C GLY A 54 0.48 10.65 4.23
N SER A 55 -0.50 10.82 5.12
CA SER A 55 -0.94 9.76 6.05
C SER A 55 -1.49 8.53 5.32
N THR A 56 -2.26 8.72 4.24
CA THR A 56 -2.75 7.61 3.41
C THR A 56 -1.60 6.83 2.76
N LEU A 57 -0.59 7.53 2.23
CA LEU A 57 0.59 6.88 1.64
C LEU A 57 1.44 6.13 2.67
N THR A 58 1.52 6.63 3.90
CA THR A 58 2.19 5.93 5.01
C THR A 58 1.38 4.70 5.42
N LEU A 59 0.07 4.84 5.59
CA LEU A 59 -0.83 3.74 5.91
C LEU A 59 -0.74 2.62 4.85
N ALA A 60 -0.75 2.98 3.56
CA ALA A 60 -0.62 2.01 2.47
C ALA A 60 0.73 1.26 2.48
N LYS A 61 1.82 1.92 2.91
CA LYS A 61 3.12 1.26 3.12
C LYS A 61 3.02 0.28 4.28
N THR A 62 2.57 0.73 5.45
CA THR A 62 2.41 -0.12 6.63
C THR A 62 1.56 -1.35 6.36
N THR A 63 0.45 -1.22 5.62
CA THR A 63 -0.40 -2.36 5.24
C THR A 63 0.32 -3.33 4.29
N ARG A 64 1.10 -2.82 3.32
CA ARG A 64 1.89 -3.66 2.42
C ARG A 64 2.99 -4.40 3.19
N ASP A 65 3.71 -3.69 4.05
CA ASP A 65 4.82 -4.23 4.84
C ASP A 65 4.31 -5.30 5.82
N LEU A 66 3.13 -5.10 6.41
CA LEU A 66 2.45 -6.12 7.24
C LEU A 66 2.09 -7.36 6.42
N HIS A 67 1.50 -7.18 5.23
CA HIS A 67 1.13 -8.29 4.36
C HIS A 67 2.34 -9.12 3.91
N GLU A 68 3.46 -8.46 3.59
CA GLU A 68 4.72 -9.13 3.24
C GLU A 68 5.32 -9.84 4.46
N SER A 69 5.36 -9.19 5.62
CA SER A 69 5.89 -9.78 6.86
C SER A 69 5.14 -11.05 7.27
N THR A 70 3.80 -11.02 7.27
CA THR A 70 2.98 -12.21 7.59
C THR A 70 3.24 -13.38 6.64
N LYS A 71 3.47 -13.08 5.34
CA LYS A 71 3.79 -14.11 4.36
C LYS A 71 5.18 -14.71 4.58
N LEU A 72 6.15 -13.90 5.00
CA LEU A 72 7.51 -14.36 5.29
C LEU A 72 7.55 -15.22 6.56
N THR A 73 6.89 -14.81 7.64
CA THR A 73 6.84 -15.59 8.89
C THR A 73 6.24 -16.97 8.67
N ALA A 74 5.13 -17.06 7.94
CA ALA A 74 4.49 -18.34 7.62
C ALA A 74 5.43 -19.32 6.87
N ARG A 75 6.29 -18.82 5.97
CA ARG A 75 7.27 -19.64 5.26
C ARG A 75 8.42 -20.10 6.15
N VAL A 76 8.83 -19.27 7.11
CA VAL A 76 9.86 -19.63 8.09
C VAL A 76 9.34 -20.71 9.03
N ASP A 77 8.10 -20.57 9.50
CA ASP A 77 7.44 -21.57 10.35
C ASP A 77 7.32 -22.92 9.62
N GLU A 78 6.89 -22.91 8.35
CA GLU A 78 6.81 -24.12 7.51
C GLU A 78 8.18 -24.81 7.38
N ALA A 79 9.25 -24.06 7.08
CA ALA A 79 10.60 -24.62 6.99
C ALA A 79 11.13 -25.12 8.34
N HIS A 80 10.75 -24.50 9.46
CA HIS A 80 11.13 -24.95 10.80
C HIS A 80 10.41 -26.26 11.15
N VAL A 81 9.12 -26.35 10.85
CA VAL A 81 8.31 -27.57 11.03
C VAL A 81 8.87 -28.71 10.18
N GLU A 82 9.19 -28.47 8.91
CA GLU A 82 9.80 -29.47 8.02
C GLU A 82 11.13 -30.02 8.59
N LYS A 83 11.97 -29.16 9.15
CA LYS A 83 13.22 -29.58 9.82
C LYS A 83 12.96 -30.42 11.06
N LEU A 84 11.95 -30.07 11.87
CA LEU A 84 11.60 -30.86 13.06
C LEU A 84 11.08 -32.25 12.68
N LEU A 85 10.23 -32.33 11.64
CA LEU A 85 9.73 -33.62 11.12
C LEU A 85 10.86 -34.49 10.56
N THR A 86 11.80 -33.88 9.85
CA THR A 86 12.95 -34.58 9.25
C THR A 86 13.92 -35.11 10.32
N ASN A 87 14.18 -34.34 11.38
CA ASN A 87 15.07 -34.77 12.47
C ASN A 87 14.46 -35.83 13.39
N ASN A 88 13.13 -35.83 13.57
CA ASN A 88 12.43 -36.78 14.45
C ASN A 88 11.85 -37.99 13.70
N HIS A 89 12.32 -38.29 12.49
CA HIS A 89 11.76 -39.37 11.69
C HIS A 89 12.03 -40.74 12.35
N PRO A 90 11.00 -41.48 12.80
CA PRO A 90 11.17 -42.71 13.59
C PRO A 90 11.61 -43.96 12.79
N LEU A 91 12.18 -43.79 11.59
CA LEU A 91 12.58 -44.88 10.69
C LEU A 91 14.09 -44.90 10.38
N LYS A 92 14.92 -44.40 11.29
CA LYS A 92 16.35 -44.66 11.29
C LYS A 92 16.82 -45.12 12.65
#